data_AF-A0A0C2CJG3-F1
#
_entry.id   AF-A0A0C2CJG3-F1
#
_cell.length_a   1.000
_cell.length_b   1.000
_cell.length_c   1.000
_cell.angle_alpha   90.00
_cell.angle_beta   90.00
_cell.angle_gamma   90.00
#
_symmetry.space_group_name_H-M   'P 1'
#
loop_
_entity.id
_entity.type
_entity.pdbx_description
1 polymer ?
#
loop_
_entity_poly.entity_id
_entity_poly.type
_entity_poly.pdbx_seq_one_letter_code
_entity_poly.pdbx_strand_id
1 'polypeptide(L)'
;NTKGITHEPVVTVIGTGAQTNDVPLKTMMAIEFWWKQFEESGFGDKPMYTDMIANGGLKYAANILHDETTKVGCAVNTCDKQGVLVIDCRYDG
;
A
#
# COMPACT_ATOMS: atom_id res chain seq x y z
N ASN A 1 5.96 3.33 -19.09
CA ASN A 1 6.28 4.76 -18.86
C ASN A 1 5.72 5.11 -17.51
N THR A 2 6.59 5.10 -16.50
CA THR A 2 6.32 5.10 -15.06
C THR A 2 6.45 6.50 -14.44
N LYS A 3 6.71 7.53 -15.26
CA LYS A 3 6.89 8.95 -14.88
C LYS A 3 5.75 9.62 -14.09
N GLY A 4 4.73 8.88 -13.67
CA GLY A 4 3.61 9.36 -12.87
C GLY A 4 3.41 8.62 -11.55
N ILE A 5 4.19 7.57 -11.24
CA ILE A 5 4.13 6.92 -9.93
C ILE A 5 4.74 7.91 -8.93
N THR A 6 3.88 8.58 -8.19
CA THR A 6 4.34 9.43 -7.09
C THR A 6 4.83 8.48 -6.00
N HIS A 7 6.01 8.75 -5.42
CA HIS A 7 6.58 8.02 -4.27
C HIS A 7 5.77 8.32 -3.00
N GLU A 8 4.45 8.42 -3.13
CA GLU A 8 3.52 8.71 -2.07
C GLU A 8 3.52 7.54 -1.10
N PRO A 9 3.51 7.84 0.21
CA PRO A 9 3.42 6.81 1.23
C PRO A 9 2.12 6.03 1.03
N VAL A 10 2.23 4.71 0.99
CA VAL A 10 1.07 3.83 0.98
C VAL A 10 0.68 3.61 2.43
N VAL A 11 -0.39 4.31 2.85
CA VAL A 11 -0.85 4.30 4.24
C VAL A 11 -2.14 3.50 4.39
N THR A 12 -2.21 2.65 5.41
CA THR A 12 -3.46 1.99 5.83
C THR A 12 -3.67 2.12 7.32
N VAL A 13 -4.91 2.43 7.69
CA VAL A 13 -5.36 2.52 9.07
C VAL A 13 -6.24 1.30 9.35
N ILE A 14 -5.76 0.40 10.19
CA ILE A 14 -6.51 -0.79 10.59
C ILE A 14 -7.17 -0.51 11.94
N GLY A 15 -8.49 -0.62 12.01
CA GLY A 15 -9.26 -0.43 13.23
C GLY A 15 -9.32 -1.66 14.12
N THR A 16 -9.40 -1.38 15.43
CA THR A 16 -9.79 -2.26 16.54
C THR A 16 -8.73 -3.22 17.10
N GLY A 17 -8.38 -2.98 18.37
CA GLY A 17 -7.75 -3.95 19.27
C GLY A 17 -6.29 -4.31 19.00
N ALA A 18 -5.63 -3.65 18.05
CA ALA A 18 -4.27 -4.01 17.65
C ALA A 18 -3.30 -3.86 18.83
N GLN A 19 -2.79 -4.99 19.32
CA GLN A 19 -1.71 -5.01 20.28
C GLN A 19 -0.37 -4.98 19.55
N THR A 20 0.66 -4.46 20.21
CA THR A 20 1.99 -4.19 19.61
C THR A 20 2.73 -5.45 19.14
N ASN A 21 2.32 -6.63 19.60
CA ASN A 21 2.83 -7.93 19.17
C ASN A 21 2.24 -8.43 17.84
N ASP A 22 1.21 -7.79 17.29
CA ASP A 22 0.57 -8.19 16.02
C ASP A 22 1.14 -7.47 14.79
N VAL A 23 2.17 -6.63 14.97
CA VAL A 23 2.73 -5.74 13.92
C VAL A 23 3.08 -6.50 12.63
N PRO A 24 3.78 -7.66 12.64
CA PRO A 24 4.07 -8.40 11.41
C PRO A 24 2.82 -8.86 10.67
N LEU A 25 1.86 -9.44 11.40
CA LEU A 25 0.60 -9.95 10.84
C LEU A 25 -0.22 -8.79 10.23
N LYS A 26 -0.33 -7.66 10.93
CA LYS A 26 -1.07 -6.49 10.45
C LYS A 26 -0.40 -5.84 9.24
N THR A 27 0.93 -5.84 9.16
CA THR A 27 1.68 -5.36 7.99
C THR A 27 1.38 -6.22 6.76
N MET A 28 1.37 -7.55 6.91
CA MET A 28 1.00 -8.46 5.83
C MET A 28 -0.44 -8.22 5.36
N MET A 29 -1.40 -8.07 6.29
CA MET A 29 -2.79 -7.76 5.95
C MET A 29 -2.94 -6.44 5.15
N ALA A 30 -2.13 -5.42 5.45
CA ALA A 30 -2.16 -4.17 4.70
C ALA A 30 -1.65 -4.37 3.26
N ILE A 31 -0.55 -5.09 3.08
CA ILE A 31 0.00 -5.41 1.76
C ILE A 31 -0.99 -6.27 0.96
N GLU A 32 -1.59 -7.28 1.57
CA GLU A 32 -2.64 -8.11 0.95
C GLU A 32 -3.84 -7.27 0.52
N PHE A 33 -4.30 -6.35 1.37
CA PHE A 33 -5.40 -5.44 1.05
C PHE A 33 -5.08 -4.55 -0.16
N TRP A 34 -3.87 -4.02 -0.24
CA TRP A 34 -3.40 -3.25 -1.40
C TRP A 34 -3.32 -4.09 -2.66
N TRP A 35 -2.80 -5.31 -2.54
CA TRP A 35 -2.65 -6.24 -3.64
C TRP A 35 -3.98 -6.69 -4.21
N LYS A 36 -4.99 -6.92 -3.35
CA LYS A 36 -6.32 -7.39 -3.74
C LYS A 36 -6.99 -6.51 -4.80
N GLN A 37 -6.70 -5.21 -4.81
CA GLN A 37 -7.21 -4.29 -5.85
C GLN A 37 -6.79 -4.73 -7.25
N PHE A 38 -5.54 -5.19 -7.40
CA PHE A 38 -5.03 -5.75 -8.64
C PHE A 38 -5.61 -7.13 -8.94
N GLU A 39 -5.77 -8.00 -7.94
CA GLU A 39 -6.36 -9.34 -8.17
C GLU A 39 -7.80 -9.25 -8.68
N GLU A 40 -8.57 -8.28 -8.20
CA GLU A 40 -9.99 -8.10 -8.58
C GLU A 40 -10.16 -7.44 -9.94
N SER A 41 -9.30 -6.48 -10.30
CA SER A 41 -9.51 -5.60 -11.46
C SER A 41 -8.46 -5.74 -12.56
N GLY A 42 -7.24 -6.16 -12.22
CA GLY A 42 -6.07 -6.08 -13.08
C GLY A 42 -5.71 -4.65 -13.48
N PHE A 43 -4.69 -4.51 -14.33
CA PHE A 43 -4.33 -3.24 -14.99
C PHE A 43 -4.75 -3.19 -16.48
N GLY A 44 -5.40 -4.24 -16.98
CA GLY A 44 -5.73 -4.42 -18.39
C GLY A 44 -4.50 -4.64 -19.30
N ASP A 45 -4.70 -4.60 -20.62
CA ASP A 45 -3.70 -4.98 -21.62
C ASP A 45 -2.54 -3.97 -21.76
N LYS A 46 -2.72 -2.74 -21.28
CA LYS A 46 -1.71 -1.68 -21.32
C LYS A 46 -1.59 -1.06 -19.94
N PRO A 47 -0.73 -1.61 -19.06
CA PRO A 47 -0.54 -1.10 -17.71
C PRO A 47 0.21 0.24 -17.77
N MET A 48 -0.53 1.32 -17.95
CA MET A 48 -0.04 2.69 -17.85
C MET A 48 -0.59 3.30 -16.57
N TYR A 49 0.25 4.03 -15.85
CA TYR A 49 -0.20 4.81 -14.70
C TYR A 49 -1.03 5.99 -15.18
N THR A 50 -2.35 5.94 -14.97
CA THR A 50 -3.31 6.96 -15.41
C THR A 50 -3.90 7.70 -14.21
N ASP A 51 -4.57 8.82 -14.45
CA ASP A 51 -5.30 9.55 -13.40
C ASP A 51 -6.34 8.67 -12.71
N MET A 52 -6.95 7.72 -13.43
CA MET A 52 -7.87 6.74 -12.85
C MET A 52 -7.19 5.84 -11.82
N ILE A 53 -5.97 5.39 -12.10
CA ILE A 53 -5.18 4.58 -11.17
C ILE A 53 -4.74 5.46 -9.99
N ALA A 54 -4.18 6.64 -10.26
CA ALA A 54 -3.67 7.57 -9.25
C ALA A 54 -4.74 7.98 -8.22
N ASN A 55 -5.99 8.10 -8.66
CA ASN A 55 -7.12 8.46 -7.80
C ASN A 55 -7.94 7.24 -7.30
N GLY A 56 -7.56 6.02 -7.70
CA GLY A 56 -8.27 4.78 -7.38
C GLY A 56 -7.53 3.86 -6.40
N GLY A 57 -8.11 2.69 -6.11
CA GLY A 57 -7.48 1.67 -5.27
C GLY A 57 -6.27 0.99 -5.92
N LEU A 58 -6.22 0.97 -7.25
CA LEU A 58 -5.13 0.35 -8.02
C LEU A 58 -3.78 1.05 -7.83
N LYS A 59 -3.73 2.31 -7.36
CA LYS A 59 -2.45 2.98 -7.05
C LYS A 59 -1.61 2.21 -6.04
N TYR A 60 -2.24 1.54 -5.08
CA TYR A 60 -1.52 0.80 -4.05
C TYR A 60 -0.77 -0.40 -4.64
N ALA A 61 -1.44 -1.16 -5.52
CA ALA A 61 -0.81 -2.25 -6.24
C ALA A 61 0.22 -1.75 -7.27
N ALA A 62 0.02 -0.57 -7.86
CA ALA A 62 0.97 0.02 -8.80
C ALA A 62 2.32 0.33 -8.13
N ASN A 63 2.32 0.81 -6.88
CA ASN A 63 3.55 1.03 -6.11
C ASN A 63 4.29 -0.28 -5.79
N ILE A 64 3.55 -1.37 -5.55
CA ILE A 64 4.12 -2.71 -5.31
C ILE A 64 4.73 -3.30 -6.60
N LEU A 65 4.06 -3.10 -7.74
CA LEU A 65 4.44 -3.68 -9.05
C LEU A 65 5.45 -2.85 -9.84
N HIS A 66 5.84 -1.67 -9.34
CA HIS A 66 6.78 -0.84 -10.06
C HIS A 66 8.14 -1.55 -10.17
N ASP A 67 8.58 -1.78 -11.39
CA ASP A 67 9.79 -2.50 -11.73
C ASP A 67 11.10 -1.83 -11.27
N GLU A 68 11.09 -0.52 -11.07
CA GLU A 68 12.23 0.23 -10.53
C GLU A 68 12.29 0.19 -8.99
N THR A 69 11.20 -0.21 -8.32
CA THR A 69 11.19 -0.43 -6.87
C THR A 69 12.01 -1.66 -6.52
N THR A 70 13.10 -1.47 -5.79
CA THR A 70 13.98 -2.56 -5.35
C THR A 70 13.97 -2.77 -3.84
N LYS A 71 13.42 -1.81 -3.08
CA LYS A 71 13.34 -1.81 -1.64
C LYS A 71 11.99 -1.27 -1.19
N VAL A 72 11.54 -1.83 -0.06
CA VAL A 72 10.39 -1.36 0.67
C VAL A 72 10.76 -1.21 2.14
N GLY A 73 10.30 -0.13 2.76
CA GLY A 73 10.40 0.11 4.19
C GLY A 73 9.04 0.48 4.75
N CYS A 74 8.60 -0.23 5.79
CA CYS A 74 7.32 0.03 6.44
C CYS A 74 7.53 0.49 7.88
N ALA A 75 6.76 1.49 8.29
CA ALA A 75 6.64 1.91 9.68
C ALA A 75 5.23 1.57 10.17
N VAL A 76 5.16 1.08 11.41
CA VAL A 76 3.89 0.75 12.05
C VAL A 76 3.80 1.52 13.35
N ASN A 77 2.72 2.27 13.51
CA ASN A 77 2.45 3.03 14.71
C ASN A 77 1.09 2.63 15.29
N THR A 78 1.07 2.32 16.58
CA THR A 78 -0.19 2.10 17.30
C THR A 78 -0.69 3.45 17.81
N CYS A 79 -1.90 3.82 17.42
CA CYS A 79 -2.56 5.05 17.82
C CYS A 79 -3.61 4.71 18.89
N ASP A 80 -3.15 4.45 20.12
CA ASP A 80 -3.96 3.89 21.21
C ASP A 80 -5.24 4.69 21.50
N LYS A 81 -5.15 6.02 21.51
CA LYS A 81 -6.30 6.91 21.77
C LYS A 81 -7.41 6.77 20.72
N GLN A 82 -7.05 6.36 19.52
CA GLN A 82 -7.96 6.17 18.39
C GLN A 82 -8.33 4.68 18.22
N GLY A 83 -7.66 3.77 18.92
CA GLY A 83 -7.87 2.33 18.78
C GLY A 83 -7.52 1.79 17.39
N VAL A 84 -6.54 2.41 16.73
CA VAL A 84 -6.12 2.05 15.36
C VAL A 84 -4.62 1.79 15.28
N LEU A 85 -4.24 1.03 14.27
CA LEU A 85 -2.86 0.87 13.83
C LEU A 85 -2.69 1.59 12.50
N VAL A 86 -1.65 2.40 12.38
CA VAL A 86 -1.27 3.06 11.13
C VAL A 86 -0.04 2.36 10.57
N ILE A 87 -0.15 1.89 9.33
CA ILE A 87 0.94 1.26 8.58
C ILE A 87 1.26 2.19 7.42
N ASP A 88 2.48 2.68 7.33
CA ASP A 88 3.01 3.47 6.21
C ASP A 88 4.14 2.68 5.58
N CYS A 89 3.97 2.25 4.33
CA CYS A 89 5.03 1.65 3.52
C CYS A 89 5.50 2.61 2.44
N ARG A 90 6.82 2.70 2.29
CA ARG A 90 7.49 3.50 1.27
C ARG A 90 8.40 2.63 0.42
N TYR A 91 8.52 3.02 -0.83
CA TYR A 91 9.25 2.32 -1.88
C TYR A 91 10.37 3.23 -2.38
N ASP A 92 11.49 2.65 -2.83
CA ASP A 92 12.68 3.39 -3.24
C ASP A 92 12.75 3.78 -4.73
N GLY A 93 11.69 3.45 -5.48
CA GLY A 93 11.50 3.85 -6.88
C GLY A 93 10.78 5.18 -6.99
#